data_AF-A0A1A8LD26-F1
#
_entry.id   AF-A0A1A8LD26-F1
#
_cell.length_a   1.000
_cell.length_b   1.000
_cell.length_c   1.000
_cell.angle_alpha   90.00
_cell.angle_beta   90.00
_cell.angle_gamma   90.00
#
_symmetry.space_group_name_H-M   'P 1'
#
loop_
_entity.id
_entity.type
_entity.pdbx_description
1 polymer ?
#
loop_
_entity_poly.entity_id
_entity_poly.type
_entity_poly.pdbx_seq_one_letter_code
_entity_poly.pdbx_strand_id
1 'polypeptide(L)'
;MEADARLESSLWVGSKRYLALLTGWHFSWTEADKKGRHRNTVSVPVAEVIGVQEGRVEILPHKSVEDTDKVFTVFYVKRSRGWGTDGLLWSLGRIQFSCPSRVLKTMWTDALTTAVKTHSPLRPQRLLVFINPYGGKKKGREIYHSLVAPLFELAGISSHVIVTERANQARDHLLKKHLTGFDGVVCVGG
;
A
#
# COMPACT_ATOMS: atom_id res chain seq x y z
N MET A 1 24.60 -8.98 -12.81
CA MET A 1 24.58 -9.48 -11.42
C MET A 1 24.23 -8.31 -10.54
N GLU A 2 22.93 -8.04 -10.39
CA GLU A 2 22.47 -6.95 -9.54
C GLU A 2 22.57 -7.45 -8.11
N ALA A 3 23.41 -6.79 -7.28
CA ALA A 3 23.54 -7.16 -5.90
C ALA A 3 22.17 -6.99 -5.24
N ASP A 4 21.57 -8.09 -4.76
CA ASP A 4 20.35 -8.05 -3.96
C ASP A 4 20.59 -7.06 -2.82
N ALA A 5 19.94 -5.90 -2.90
CA ALA A 5 20.12 -4.82 -1.95
C ALA A 5 19.61 -5.28 -0.59
N ARG A 6 20.53 -5.80 0.24
CA ARG A 6 20.24 -6.22 1.60
C ARG A 6 20.42 -5.03 2.53
N LEU A 7 19.32 -4.56 3.12
CA LEU A 7 19.35 -3.55 4.17
C LEU A 7 18.85 -4.16 5.47
N GLU A 8 19.64 -4.03 6.53
CA GLU A 8 19.33 -4.58 7.85
C GLU A 8 19.67 -3.55 8.93
N SER A 9 18.74 -3.33 9.87
CA SER A 9 19.00 -2.45 11.01
C SER A 9 17.99 -2.67 12.14
N SER A 10 18.33 -2.21 13.34
CA SER A 10 17.36 -2.12 14.44
C SER A 10 16.50 -0.87 14.28
N LEU A 11 15.18 -1.07 14.30
CA LEU A 11 14.15 -0.02 14.27
C LEU A 11 13.23 -0.16 15.48
N TRP A 12 12.43 0.87 15.78
CA TRP A 12 11.52 0.86 16.91
C TRP A 12 10.08 1.01 16.46
N VAL A 13 9.18 0.26 17.10
CA VAL A 13 7.73 0.44 16.97
C VAL A 13 7.19 0.65 18.37
N GLY A 14 6.79 1.89 18.68
CA GLY A 14 6.54 2.31 20.05
C GLY A 14 7.80 2.15 20.92
N SER A 15 7.71 1.43 22.03
CA SER A 15 8.83 1.15 22.94
C SER A 15 9.61 -0.13 22.62
N LYS A 16 9.15 -0.89 21.62
CA LYS A 16 9.73 -2.20 21.26
C LYS A 16 10.74 -2.07 20.14
N ARG A 17 11.84 -2.82 20.24
CA ARG A 17 12.87 -2.89 19.21
C ARG A 17 12.60 -4.05 18.26
N TYR A 18 12.74 -3.80 16.97
CA TYR A 18 12.60 -4.77 15.90
C TYR A 18 13.88 -4.81 15.07
N LEU A 19 14.30 -6.00 14.66
CA LEU A 19 15.30 -6.16 13.61
C LEU A 19 14.54 -6.15 12.28
N ALA A 20 14.69 -5.07 11.51
CA ALA A 20 14.11 -4.95 10.18
C ALA A 20 15.13 -5.39 9.13
N LEU A 21 14.68 -6.18 8.17
CA LEU A 21 15.47 -6.75 7.09
C LEU A 21 14.68 -6.63 5.78
N LEU A 22 15.28 -5.92 4.82
CA LEU A 22 14.86 -5.92 3.43
C LEU A 22 15.83 -6.81 2.64
N THR A 23 15.28 -7.85 2.03
CA THR A 23 15.89 -8.60 0.93
C THR A 23 15.22 -8.16 -0.36
N GLY A 24 15.83 -8.37 -1.53
CA GLY A 24 15.26 -7.91 -2.81
C GLY A 24 13.76 -8.26 -2.96
N TRP A 25 13.34 -9.42 -2.47
CA TRP A 25 11.95 -9.89 -2.61
C TRP A 25 11.06 -9.73 -1.38
N HIS A 26 11.63 -9.55 -0.19
CA HIS A 26 10.86 -9.55 1.06
C HIS A 26 11.29 -8.44 2.01
N PHE A 27 10.31 -7.78 2.60
CA PHE A 27 10.50 -6.92 3.77
C PHE A 27 10.00 -7.64 5.01
N SER A 28 10.86 -7.79 6.01
CA SER A 28 10.55 -8.49 7.24
C SER A 28 11.02 -7.71 8.47
N TRP A 29 10.31 -7.89 9.58
CA TRP A 29 10.70 -7.34 10.87
C TRP A 29 10.42 -8.34 11.98
N THR A 30 11.38 -8.48 12.88
CA THR A 30 11.32 -9.46 13.98
C THR A 30 11.49 -8.75 15.31
N GLU A 31 10.57 -8.97 16.25
CA GLU A 31 10.65 -8.37 17.58
C GLU A 31 11.87 -8.91 18.33
N ALA A 32 12.67 -8.02 18.93
CA ALA A 32 13.76 -8.40 19.79
C ALA A 32 13.30 -8.36 21.26
N ASP A 33 13.30 -9.50 21.96
CA ASP A 33 12.99 -9.59 23.39
C ASP A 33 14.11 -8.92 24.23
N LYS A 34 13.78 -8.52 25.47
CA LYS A 34 14.71 -7.99 26.48
C LYS A 34 15.89 -8.94 26.77
N LYS A 35 15.70 -10.25 26.50
CA LYS A 35 16.75 -11.29 26.61
C LYS A 35 17.52 -11.54 25.30
N GLY A 36 17.35 -10.71 24.27
CA GLY A 36 18.01 -10.87 22.96
C GLY A 36 17.43 -11.99 22.09
N ARG A 37 16.31 -12.61 22.48
CA ARG A 37 15.64 -13.64 21.68
C ARG A 37 14.71 -13.00 20.65
N HIS A 38 14.78 -13.46 19.42
CA HIS A 38 13.89 -13.05 18.34
C HIS A 38 12.51 -13.71 18.53
N ARG A 39 11.44 -12.92 18.60
CA ARG A 39 10.04 -13.40 18.66
C ARG A 39 9.24 -12.77 17.52
N ASN A 40 8.27 -13.53 17.00
CA ASN A 40 7.25 -13.05 16.06
C ASN A 40 7.80 -12.25 14.86
N THR A 41 8.31 -12.96 13.87
CA THR A 41 8.67 -12.38 12.58
C THR A 41 7.42 -12.15 11.74
N VAL A 42 7.27 -10.93 11.23
CA VAL A 42 6.36 -10.65 10.13
C VAL A 42 7.22 -10.50 8.87
N SER A 43 6.83 -11.17 7.79
CA SER A 43 7.48 -11.08 6.49
C SER A 43 6.43 -10.81 5.44
N VAL A 44 6.70 -9.81 4.61
CA VAL A 44 5.80 -9.32 3.56
C VAL A 44 6.60 -9.32 2.25
N PRO A 45 6.09 -9.92 1.16
CA PRO A 45 6.68 -9.77 -0.16
C PRO A 45 6.75 -8.28 -0.54
N VAL A 46 7.83 -7.85 -1.18
CA VAL A 46 7.98 -6.45 -1.63
C VAL A 46 6.83 -6.04 -2.56
N ALA A 47 6.33 -6.97 -3.39
CA ALA A 47 5.15 -6.77 -4.22
C ALA A 47 3.86 -6.47 -3.44
N GLU A 48 3.80 -6.86 -2.16
CA GLU A 48 2.69 -6.61 -1.24
C GLU A 48 2.87 -5.35 -0.38
N VAL A 49 4.02 -4.66 -0.47
CA VAL A 49 4.19 -3.34 0.13
C VAL A 49 3.46 -2.34 -0.74
N ILE A 50 2.39 -1.72 -0.22
CA ILE A 50 1.56 -0.78 -0.97
C ILE A 50 2.33 0.52 -1.16
N GLY A 51 2.91 1.07 -0.11
CA GLY A 51 3.68 2.31 -0.19
C GLY A 51 4.42 2.63 1.10
N VAL A 52 5.38 3.53 1.00
CA VAL A 52 6.17 4.03 2.13
C VAL A 52 6.03 5.54 2.19
N GLN A 53 5.85 6.08 3.39
CA GLN A 53 5.65 7.51 3.63
C GLN A 53 6.55 7.97 4.76
N GLU A 54 7.04 9.20 4.67
CA GLU A 54 7.77 9.84 5.77
C GLU A 54 6.81 10.30 6.87
N GLY A 55 7.26 10.25 8.11
CA GLY A 55 6.47 10.60 9.28
C GLY A 55 5.47 9.53 9.72
N ARG A 56 4.55 9.92 10.60
CA ARG A 56 3.43 9.08 11.02
C ARG A 56 2.24 9.41 10.13
N VAL A 57 1.87 8.46 9.30
CA VAL A 57 0.78 8.64 8.33
C VAL A 57 -0.39 7.72 8.65
N GLU A 58 -1.59 8.28 8.58
CA GLU A 58 -2.84 7.53 8.44
C GLU A 58 -3.48 7.96 7.14
N ILE A 59 -3.95 7.01 6.32
CA ILE A 59 -4.57 7.32 5.02
C ILE A 59 -6.08 7.10 5.04
N LEU A 60 -6.61 6.38 6.04
CA LEU A 60 -8.02 6.04 6.17
C LEU A 60 -8.45 6.22 7.64
N PRO A 61 -9.65 6.78 7.92
CA PRO A 61 -10.62 7.30 6.95
C PRO A 61 -10.27 8.69 6.40
N HIS A 62 -9.36 9.42 7.06
CA HIS A 62 -8.88 10.74 6.63
C HIS A 62 -7.35 10.71 6.58
N LYS A 63 -6.76 11.33 5.55
CA LYS A 63 -5.32 11.46 5.43
C LYS A 63 -4.79 12.41 6.51
N SER A 64 -3.98 11.90 7.42
CA SER A 64 -3.24 12.68 8.41
C SER A 64 -1.75 12.35 8.30
N VAL A 65 -0.93 13.38 8.40
CA VAL A 65 0.53 13.27 8.34
C VAL A 65 1.08 14.09 9.50
N GLU A 66 1.68 13.41 10.46
CA GLU A 66 2.50 14.04 11.50
C GLU A 66 3.96 13.97 11.04
N ASP A 67 4.49 15.11 10.59
CA ASP A 67 5.88 15.20 10.17
C ASP A 67 6.80 14.97 11.37
N THR A 68 7.60 13.93 11.26
CA THR A 68 8.51 13.49 12.31
C THR A 68 9.80 13.04 11.64
N ASP A 69 10.87 13.76 11.94
CA ASP A 69 12.15 13.67 11.22
C ASP A 69 12.81 12.27 11.26
N LYS A 70 12.37 11.41 12.18
CA LYS A 70 12.93 10.08 12.41
C LYS A 70 11.93 8.94 12.23
N VAL A 71 10.71 9.20 11.78
CA VAL A 71 9.69 8.16 11.62
C VAL A 71 9.39 7.97 10.14
N PHE A 72 9.12 6.73 9.76
CA PHE A 72 8.48 6.43 8.49
C PHE A 72 7.38 5.39 8.70
N THR A 73 6.39 5.42 7.81
CA THR A 73 5.25 4.51 7.82
C THR A 73 5.31 3.60 6.59
N VAL A 74 5.22 2.29 6.81
CA VAL A 74 5.08 1.30 5.74
C VAL A 74 3.65 0.79 5.74
N PHE A 75 3.03 0.86 4.56
CA PHE A 75 1.72 0.29 4.31
C PHE A 75 1.89 -0.96 3.45
N TYR A 76 1.18 -2.01 3.81
CA TYR A 76 1.31 -3.30 3.16
C TYR A 76 0.00 -4.07 3.16
N VAL A 77 -0.08 -5.07 2.32
CA VAL A 77 -1.24 -5.95 2.27
C VAL A 77 -1.20 -6.93 3.45
N LYS A 78 -2.22 -6.89 4.32
CA LYS A 78 -2.38 -7.82 5.43
C LYS A 78 -3.48 -8.84 5.11
N ARG A 79 -3.06 -10.09 4.89
CA ARG A 79 -3.96 -11.24 4.68
C ARG A 79 -4.58 -11.67 6.01
N SER A 80 -5.92 -11.73 6.08
CA SER A 80 -6.63 -12.28 7.23
C SER A 80 -6.91 -13.77 7.01
N ARG A 81 -6.57 -14.61 8.00
CA ARG A 81 -6.97 -16.03 8.03
C ARG A 81 -8.35 -16.16 8.65
N GLY A 82 -9.39 -15.69 7.95
CA GLY A 82 -10.78 -15.83 8.39
C GLY A 82 -11.42 -17.10 7.83
N TRP A 83 -11.70 -18.08 8.69
CA TRP A 83 -12.70 -19.12 8.43
C TRP A 83 -14.09 -18.51 8.67
N GLY A 84 -14.77 -18.11 7.60
CA GLY A 84 -16.13 -17.59 7.64
C GLY A 84 -16.54 -17.00 6.30
N THR A 85 -17.80 -17.17 5.91
CA THR A 85 -18.35 -16.86 4.58
C THR A 85 -18.39 -15.37 4.21
N ASP A 86 -17.99 -14.46 5.11
CA ASP A 86 -18.16 -12.99 4.97
C ASP A 86 -16.91 -12.14 5.31
N GLY A 87 -15.74 -12.76 5.54
CA GLY A 87 -14.53 -12.01 5.92
C GLY A 87 -13.75 -11.46 4.73
N LEU A 88 -13.40 -10.16 4.74
CA LEU A 88 -12.42 -9.60 3.81
C LEU A 88 -11.08 -10.34 3.97
N LEU A 89 -10.65 -11.05 2.92
CA LEU A 89 -9.39 -11.81 2.87
C LEU A 89 -8.15 -10.90 2.98
N TRP A 90 -8.31 -9.62 2.66
CA TRP A 90 -7.25 -8.63 2.55
C TRP A 90 -7.64 -7.34 3.26
N SER A 91 -6.68 -6.78 3.98
CA SER A 91 -6.82 -5.50 4.69
C SER A 91 -5.54 -4.67 4.56
N LEU A 92 -5.66 -3.36 4.79
CA LEU A 92 -4.51 -2.47 4.85
C LEU A 92 -3.74 -2.69 6.15
N GLY A 93 -2.57 -3.31 6.05
CA GLY A 93 -1.56 -3.34 7.10
C GLY A 93 -0.82 -2.00 7.17
N ARG A 94 -0.45 -1.61 8.38
CA ARG A 94 0.32 -0.40 8.66
C ARG A 94 1.30 -0.67 9.78
N ILE A 95 2.53 -0.20 9.62
CA ILE A 95 3.56 -0.21 10.66
C ILE A 95 4.37 1.08 10.61
N GLN A 96 4.68 1.63 11.79
CA GLN A 96 5.40 2.89 11.93
C GLN A 96 6.73 2.63 12.63
N PHE A 97 7.82 2.88 11.92
CA PHE A 97 9.17 2.68 12.41
C PHE A 97 9.79 4.01 12.82
N SER A 98 10.26 4.08 14.05
CA SER A 98 11.15 5.13 14.53
C SER A 98 12.59 4.70 14.35
N CYS A 99 13.39 5.58 13.77
CA CYS A 99 14.82 5.42 13.53
C CYS A 99 15.66 6.18 14.58
N PRO A 100 16.89 5.74 14.85
CA PRO A 100 17.86 6.51 15.64
C PRO A 100 18.24 7.85 15.00
N SER A 101 18.31 7.89 13.66
CA SER A 101 18.75 9.04 12.88
C SER A 101 17.87 9.28 11.64
N ARG A 102 17.85 10.54 11.19
CA ARG A 102 17.23 10.95 9.92
C ARG A 102 17.82 10.21 8.73
N VAL A 103 19.14 10.01 8.73
CA VAL A 103 19.86 9.29 7.68
C VAL A 103 19.33 7.87 7.54
N LEU A 104 19.15 7.15 8.66
CA LEU A 104 18.63 5.79 8.62
C LEU A 104 17.17 5.75 8.15
N LYS A 105 16.34 6.71 8.55
CA LYS A 105 14.98 6.86 8.01
C LYS A 105 15.02 7.01 6.49
N THR A 106 15.80 7.95 5.96
CA THR A 106 15.94 8.18 4.51
C THR A 106 16.46 6.93 3.78
N MET A 107 17.47 6.25 4.33
CA MET A 107 17.95 4.99 3.75
C MET A 107 16.85 3.93 3.63
N TRP A 108 16.00 3.77 4.65
CA TRP A 108 14.91 2.82 4.62
C TRP A 108 13.80 3.21 3.65
N THR A 109 13.41 4.49 3.62
CA THR A 109 12.37 4.96 2.71
C THR A 109 12.82 4.81 1.26
N ASP A 110 14.08 5.14 0.96
CA ASP A 110 14.65 5.04 -0.39
C ASP A 110 14.83 3.58 -0.81
N ALA A 111 15.35 2.72 0.08
CA ALA A 111 15.54 1.31 -0.19
C ALA A 111 14.21 0.59 -0.43
N LEU A 112 13.20 0.81 0.41
CA LEU A 112 11.88 0.20 0.22
C LEU A 112 11.18 0.73 -1.03
N THR A 113 11.25 2.05 -1.29
CA THR A 113 10.66 2.64 -2.49
C THR A 113 11.31 2.08 -3.76
N THR A 114 12.64 1.93 -3.74
CA THR A 114 13.40 1.33 -4.84
C THR A 114 13.04 -0.14 -5.01
N ALA A 115 13.01 -0.92 -3.92
CA ALA A 115 12.64 -2.33 -3.98
C ALA A 115 11.23 -2.53 -4.53
N VAL A 116 10.25 -1.73 -4.09
CA VAL A 116 8.87 -1.79 -4.63
C VAL A 116 8.86 -1.54 -6.13
N LYS A 117 9.61 -0.54 -6.63
CA LYS A 117 9.70 -0.24 -8.06
C LYS A 117 10.38 -1.36 -8.85
N THR A 118 11.47 -1.92 -8.33
CA THR A 118 12.27 -2.96 -9.00
C THR A 118 11.57 -4.32 -9.01
N HIS A 119 10.98 -4.72 -7.88
CA HIS A 119 10.43 -6.08 -7.68
C HIS A 119 8.91 -6.16 -7.83
N SER A 120 8.26 -5.08 -8.31
CA SER A 120 6.82 -5.07 -8.64
C SER A 120 6.56 -4.64 -10.09
N PRO A 121 7.14 -5.30 -11.11
CA PRO A 121 7.01 -4.88 -12.52
C PRO A 121 5.57 -4.93 -13.05
N LEU A 122 4.70 -5.71 -12.40
CA LEU A 122 3.27 -5.83 -12.75
C LEU A 122 2.39 -4.82 -12.01
N ARG A 123 2.96 -3.92 -11.21
CA ARG A 123 2.18 -2.88 -10.54
C ARG A 123 1.63 -1.91 -11.61
N PRO A 124 0.31 -1.72 -11.70
CA PRO A 124 -0.26 -0.77 -12.65
C PRO A 124 0.16 0.66 -12.28
N GLN A 125 0.43 1.51 -13.26
CA GLN A 125 0.74 2.93 -13.08
C GLN A 125 -0.47 3.81 -13.37
N ARG A 126 -1.37 3.38 -14.27
CA ARG A 126 -2.51 4.17 -14.70
C ARG A 126 -3.75 3.32 -14.90
N LEU A 127 -4.78 3.57 -14.10
CA LEU A 127 -6.06 2.86 -14.14
C LEU A 127 -7.20 3.75 -14.64
N LEU A 128 -8.09 3.17 -15.45
CA LEU A 128 -9.37 3.76 -15.80
C LEU A 128 -10.43 3.28 -14.79
N VAL A 129 -11.08 4.21 -14.09
CA VAL A 129 -12.06 3.88 -13.04
C VAL A 129 -13.45 4.31 -13.48
N PHE A 130 -14.39 3.38 -13.55
CA PHE A 130 -15.81 3.67 -13.70
C PHE A 130 -16.50 3.64 -12.35
N ILE A 131 -17.23 4.71 -12.02
CA ILE A 131 -18.03 4.78 -10.80
C ILE A 131 -19.50 4.76 -11.18
N ASN A 132 -20.24 3.77 -10.70
CA ASN A 132 -21.69 3.79 -10.72
C ASN A 132 -22.21 4.42 -9.41
N PRO A 133 -22.67 5.69 -9.42
CA PRO A 133 -23.10 6.36 -8.21
C PRO A 133 -24.42 5.80 -7.65
N TYR A 134 -25.20 5.10 -8.48
CA TYR A 134 -26.53 4.60 -8.12
C TYR A 134 -26.56 3.11 -7.78
N GLY A 135 -25.45 2.39 -7.93
CA GLY A 135 -25.35 0.96 -7.62
C GLY A 135 -25.50 0.67 -6.12
N GLY A 136 -26.19 -0.43 -5.78
CA GLY A 136 -26.35 -0.91 -4.41
C GLY A 136 -26.88 0.17 -3.44
N LYS A 137 -26.12 0.42 -2.35
CA LYS A 137 -26.46 1.43 -1.33
C LYS A 137 -26.19 2.89 -1.74
N LYS A 138 -25.95 3.18 -3.03
CA LYS A 138 -25.65 4.52 -3.58
C LYS A 138 -24.41 5.19 -2.97
N LYS A 139 -23.44 4.38 -2.52
CA LYS A 139 -22.19 4.83 -1.90
C LYS A 139 -20.97 4.76 -2.82
N GLY A 140 -21.13 4.38 -4.10
CA GLY A 140 -19.99 4.14 -4.99
C GLY A 140 -19.02 5.31 -5.09
N ARG A 141 -19.55 6.54 -5.19
CA ARG A 141 -18.73 7.76 -5.21
C ARG A 141 -18.01 8.00 -3.89
N GLU A 142 -18.72 7.88 -2.77
CA GLU A 142 -18.15 8.05 -1.43
C GLU A 142 -17.04 7.02 -1.18
N ILE A 143 -17.31 5.73 -1.44
CA ILE A 143 -16.36 4.62 -1.30
C ILE A 143 -15.11 4.87 -2.13
N TYR A 144 -15.27 5.31 -3.39
CA TYR A 144 -14.11 5.61 -4.22
C TYR A 144 -13.23 6.69 -3.58
N HIS A 145 -13.81 7.83 -3.22
CA HIS A 145 -13.03 8.96 -2.72
C HIS A 145 -12.47 8.74 -1.32
N SER A 146 -13.20 8.04 -0.43
CA SER A 146 -12.78 7.84 0.96
C SER A 146 -11.89 6.62 1.16
N LEU A 147 -12.01 5.57 0.35
CA LEU A 147 -11.29 4.32 0.54
C LEU A 147 -10.35 3.98 -0.61
N VAL A 148 -10.78 4.10 -1.86
CA VAL A 148 -10.02 3.60 -3.03
C VAL A 148 -8.95 4.58 -3.49
N ALA A 149 -9.32 5.85 -3.68
CA ALA A 149 -8.42 6.88 -4.18
C ALA A 149 -7.17 7.09 -3.28
N PRO A 150 -7.29 7.13 -1.93
CA PRO A 150 -6.11 7.21 -1.05
C PRO A 150 -5.17 6.01 -1.18
N LEU A 151 -5.70 4.81 -1.44
CA LEU A 151 -4.89 3.61 -1.66
C LEU A 151 -4.15 3.66 -3.00
N PHE A 152 -4.79 4.14 -4.06
CA PHE A 152 -4.14 4.36 -5.36
C PHE A 152 -3.02 5.41 -5.25
N GLU A 153 -3.29 6.54 -4.58
CA GLU A 153 -2.27 7.57 -4.34
C GLU A 153 -1.08 6.99 -3.57
N LEU A 154 -1.33 6.28 -2.48
CA LEU A 154 -0.30 5.62 -1.68
C LEU A 154 0.53 4.62 -2.49
N ALA A 155 -0.11 3.90 -3.43
CA ALA A 155 0.54 2.93 -4.29
C ALA A 155 1.29 3.54 -5.49
N GLY A 156 1.20 4.86 -5.68
CA GLY A 156 1.76 5.56 -6.84
C GLY A 156 0.98 5.33 -8.13
N ILE A 157 -0.31 5.00 -8.03
CA ILE A 157 -1.20 4.68 -9.15
C ILE A 157 -2.01 5.92 -9.51
N SER A 158 -1.86 6.38 -10.75
CA SER A 158 -2.73 7.41 -11.32
C SER A 158 -4.07 6.80 -11.73
N SER A 159 -5.16 7.55 -11.52
CA SER A 159 -6.52 7.09 -11.87
C SER A 159 -7.25 8.15 -12.70
N HIS A 160 -7.87 7.70 -13.79
CA HIS A 160 -8.81 8.51 -14.57
C HIS A 160 -10.23 8.06 -14.25
N VAL A 161 -11.02 8.94 -13.66
CA VAL A 161 -12.33 8.58 -13.12
C VAL A 161 -13.45 9.04 -14.05
N ILE A 162 -14.37 8.12 -14.36
CA ILE A 162 -15.59 8.39 -15.12
C ILE A 162 -16.78 7.96 -14.27
N VAL A 163 -17.57 8.93 -13.85
CA VAL A 163 -18.86 8.67 -13.19
C VAL A 163 -19.89 8.37 -14.27
N THR A 164 -20.53 7.21 -14.20
CA THR A 164 -21.58 6.83 -15.15
C THR A 164 -22.92 7.46 -14.74
N GLU A 165 -23.64 7.96 -15.72
CA GLU A 165 -24.95 8.60 -15.59
C GLU A 165 -26.09 7.68 -16.01
N ARG A 166 -25.82 6.68 -16.85
CA ARG A 166 -26.82 5.72 -17.33
C ARG A 166 -26.30 4.28 -17.37
N ALA A 167 -27.24 3.34 -17.46
CA ALA A 167 -26.94 1.94 -17.71
C ALA A 167 -26.13 1.76 -19.00
N ASN A 168 -25.23 0.78 -19.00
CA ASN A 168 -24.33 0.42 -20.11
C ASN A 168 -23.33 1.51 -20.55
N GLN A 169 -23.25 2.67 -19.90
CA GLN A 169 -22.33 3.73 -20.32
C GLN A 169 -20.86 3.30 -20.25
N ALA A 170 -20.46 2.55 -19.22
CA ALA A 170 -19.10 2.00 -19.12
C ALA A 170 -18.80 1.07 -20.32
N ARG A 171 -19.73 0.16 -20.64
CA ARG A 171 -19.63 -0.71 -21.83
C ARG A 171 -19.49 0.09 -23.11
N ASP A 172 -20.37 1.07 -23.34
CA ASP A 172 -20.33 1.90 -24.54
C ASP A 172 -19.03 2.71 -24.65
N HIS A 173 -18.47 3.13 -23.51
CA HIS A 173 -17.19 3.82 -23.45
C HIS A 173 -16.04 2.89 -23.87
N LEU A 174 -16.00 1.68 -23.32
CA LEU A 174 -14.98 0.68 -23.62
C LEU A 174 -15.04 0.20 -25.08
N LEU A 175 -16.23 0.17 -25.69
CA LEU A 175 -16.39 -0.20 -27.10
C LEU A 175 -15.97 0.91 -28.08
N LYS A 176 -15.97 2.19 -27.64
CA LYS A 176 -15.71 3.35 -28.50
C LYS A 176 -14.33 3.96 -28.31
N LYS A 177 -13.72 3.86 -27.13
CA LYS A 177 -12.44 4.48 -26.82
C LYS A 177 -11.30 3.49 -26.87
N HIS A 178 -10.15 3.96 -27.37
CA HIS A 178 -8.89 3.27 -27.19
C HIS A 178 -8.45 3.32 -25.72
N LEU A 179 -8.09 2.17 -25.16
CA LEU A 179 -7.58 2.01 -23.80
C LEU A 179 -6.05 2.19 -23.73
N THR A 180 -5.43 2.64 -24.81
CA THR A 180 -4.00 2.89 -24.90
C THR A 180 -3.55 3.81 -23.77
N GLY A 181 -2.55 3.37 -23.01
CA GLY A 181 -2.01 4.12 -21.86
C GLY A 181 -2.74 3.85 -20.53
N PHE A 182 -3.66 2.89 -20.47
CA PHE A 182 -4.17 2.35 -19.21
C PHE A 182 -3.69 0.91 -19.02
N ASP A 183 -3.25 0.59 -17.80
CA ASP A 183 -2.79 -0.75 -17.40
C ASP A 183 -3.94 -1.64 -16.93
N GLY A 184 -5.13 -1.06 -16.74
CA GLY A 184 -6.31 -1.78 -16.30
C GLY A 184 -7.54 -0.91 -16.16
N VAL A 185 -8.69 -1.58 -16.02
CA VAL A 185 -10.00 -0.97 -15.80
C VAL A 185 -10.54 -1.44 -14.45
N VAL A 186 -11.05 -0.51 -13.65
CA VAL A 186 -11.64 -0.75 -12.34
C VAL A 186 -13.08 -0.25 -12.35
N CYS A 187 -14.00 -1.04 -11.81
CA CYS A 187 -15.40 -0.64 -11.62
C CYS A 187 -15.70 -0.51 -10.13
N VAL A 188 -16.31 0.61 -9.73
CA VAL A 188 -16.75 0.88 -8.35
C VAL A 188 -18.26 1.01 -8.35
N GLY A 189 -18.94 0.01 -7.81
CA GLY A 189 -20.38 -0.13 -7.85
C GLY A 189 -20.81 -1.57 -7.64
N GLY A 190 -22.05 -1.88 -8.04
CA GLY A 190 -22.58 -3.23 -8.16
C GLY A 190 -22.95 -3.54 -9.59
#